data_AF-A0A383UUA1-F1
#
_entry.id   AF-A0A383UUA1-F1
#
_cell.length_a   1.000
_cell.length_b   1.000
_cell.length_c   1.000
_cell.angle_alpha   90.00
_cell.angle_beta   90.00
_cell.angle_gamma   90.00
#
_symmetry.space_group_name_H-M   'P 1'
#
loop_
_entity.id
_entity.type
_entity.pdbx_description
1 polymer ?
#
loop_
_entity_poly.entity_id
_entity_poly.type
_entity_poly.pdbx_seq_one_letter_code
_entity_poly.pdbx_strand_id
1 'polypeptide(L)'
;MNKFKPRPEALLKLMGVLEPFVKTRQEVTRIRRILRLLLISNLQAANDQPTSYFLSIPESSLSQDPPRTRMKGRHGEYLRCLQANIKARNEHLKLSMEHNINSEDESHSTSGTISSSNQDDANSVMESYIDLLRKRHKRERLRLIRDNIETLFQKPAASNQFLNPKETPEILASVPKVPSELMQQSDIDRDSVEEVLEDMVIRLEKSILRAKIILKREQTLNSEVRVKTPVTCPVPQARLFALSSTRDELINWIESELARVGENSGTTNKITLGNFSHQEIGSVNVDDSLRMIKGQYSGYVAVRQLLVDCLHDSTKMPFHLDDVISMTTEPNEERGGFDSKYNPNPCLNELAHLTTEIKQCIQHKSYLISSLGKQHEQTVRDFERLAQESHLLLSHPNPLSKTQRDRLDHQDSFVARLSSRGKPDLSFHAQAWVHAARSASHTITETVVENIENGLTSAANALHEIKNLKSLVGIDSEHKDNKVRRDIWEGLNGNLGAIKEIIGEIN
;
A
#
# COMPACT_ATOMS: atom_id res chain seq x y z
N MET A 1 51.27 -37.88 -30.45
CA MET A 1 49.91 -37.56 -30.96
C MET A 1 48.89 -38.01 -29.93
N ASN A 2 48.46 -37.13 -29.02
CA ASN A 2 47.45 -37.46 -28.01
C ASN A 2 46.08 -36.98 -28.47
N LYS A 3 45.18 -37.94 -28.68
CA LYS A 3 43.82 -37.77 -29.17
C LYS A 3 43.00 -36.92 -28.19
N PHE A 4 42.53 -35.77 -28.64
CA PHE A 4 41.60 -34.92 -27.91
C PHE A 4 40.26 -35.65 -27.74
N LYS A 5 39.83 -35.88 -26.49
CA LYS A 5 38.43 -36.21 -26.18
C LYS A 5 37.56 -34.99 -26.55
N PRO A 6 36.43 -35.16 -27.25
CA PRO A 6 35.51 -34.06 -27.53
C PRO A 6 34.95 -33.55 -26.18
N ARG A 7 35.10 -32.24 -25.95
CA ARG A 7 34.51 -31.59 -24.76
C ARG A 7 32.98 -31.59 -24.89
N PRO A 8 32.24 -31.76 -23.79
CA PRO A 8 30.77 -31.80 -23.82
C PRO A 8 30.20 -30.50 -24.39
N GLU A 9 29.20 -30.60 -25.28
CA GLU A 9 28.58 -29.48 -26.00
C GLU A 9 28.05 -28.37 -25.08
N ALA A 10 27.69 -28.73 -23.83
CA ALA A 10 27.29 -27.78 -22.80
C ALA A 10 28.40 -26.76 -22.46
N LEU A 11 29.67 -27.19 -22.48
CA LEU A 11 30.81 -26.30 -22.26
C LEU A 11 31.06 -25.39 -23.47
N LEU A 12 30.79 -25.86 -24.69
CA LEU A 12 30.92 -25.02 -25.89
C LEU A 12 29.84 -23.93 -25.93
N LYS A 13 28.60 -24.25 -25.55
CA LYS A 13 27.51 -23.26 -25.40
C LYS A 13 27.82 -22.25 -24.29
N LEU A 14 28.33 -22.72 -23.14
CA LEU A 14 28.76 -21.84 -22.05
C LEU A 14 29.93 -20.95 -22.49
N MET A 15 30.91 -21.50 -23.19
CA MET A 15 32.03 -20.74 -23.72
C MET A 15 31.57 -19.68 -24.73
N GLY A 16 30.60 -19.96 -25.61
CA GLY A 16 30.05 -18.95 -26.53
C GLY A 16 29.31 -17.81 -25.81
N VAL A 17 28.61 -18.11 -24.71
CA VAL A 17 27.98 -17.07 -23.87
C VAL A 17 29.02 -16.26 -23.10
N LEU A 18 30.11 -16.89 -22.67
CA LEU A 18 31.18 -16.24 -21.92
C LEU A 18 32.23 -15.55 -22.81
N GLU A 19 32.35 -15.91 -24.08
CA GLU A 19 33.32 -15.37 -25.05
C GLU A 19 33.33 -13.83 -25.12
N PRO A 20 32.18 -13.12 -25.18
CA PRO A 20 32.18 -11.66 -25.14
C PRO A 20 32.62 -11.06 -23.78
N PHE A 21 32.62 -11.85 -22.70
CA PHE A 21 33.01 -11.44 -21.36
C PHE A 21 34.41 -11.91 -20.94
N VAL A 22 34.97 -12.91 -21.62
CA VAL A 22 36.31 -13.45 -21.38
C VAL A 22 37.31 -12.69 -22.24
N LYS A 23 37.85 -11.61 -21.68
CA LYS A 23 38.87 -10.80 -22.36
C LYS A 23 40.24 -11.45 -22.26
N THR A 24 41.03 -11.32 -23.33
CA THR A 24 42.41 -11.83 -23.31
C THR A 24 43.25 -11.05 -22.31
N ARG A 25 44.30 -11.68 -21.76
CA ARG A 25 45.17 -11.03 -20.76
C ARG A 25 45.76 -9.71 -21.26
N GLN A 26 46.04 -9.63 -22.56
CA GLN A 26 46.54 -8.42 -23.23
C GLN A 26 45.49 -7.31 -23.28
N GLU A 27 44.24 -7.62 -23.63
CA GLU A 27 43.13 -6.67 -23.60
C GLU A 27 42.85 -6.17 -22.19
N VAL A 28 42.90 -7.06 -21.19
CA VAL A 28 42.74 -6.67 -19.77
C VAL A 28 43.85 -5.71 -19.35
N THR A 29 45.11 -5.95 -19.74
CA THR A 29 46.21 -5.00 -19.47
C THR A 29 46.04 -3.68 -20.22
N ARG A 30 45.53 -3.70 -21.46
CA ARG A 30 45.25 -2.49 -22.24
C ARG A 30 44.11 -1.67 -21.61
N ILE A 31 43.02 -2.31 -21.22
CA ILE A 31 41.88 -1.69 -20.52
C ILE A 31 42.34 -1.11 -19.18
N ARG A 32 43.15 -1.86 -18.40
CA ARG A 32 43.69 -1.36 -17.14
C ARG A 32 44.59 -0.15 -17.34
N ARG A 33 45.39 -0.11 -18.42
CA ARG A 33 46.20 1.06 -18.77
C ARG A 33 45.33 2.26 -19.17
N ILE A 34 44.29 2.06 -19.97
CA ILE A 34 43.34 3.11 -20.37
C ILE A 34 42.59 3.65 -19.15
N LEU A 35 42.07 2.78 -18.28
CA LEU A 35 41.41 3.17 -17.03
C LEU A 35 42.35 3.92 -16.11
N ARG A 36 43.61 3.47 -15.99
CA ARG A 36 44.62 4.17 -15.19
C ARG A 36 44.89 5.57 -15.74
N LEU A 37 45.00 5.73 -17.06
CA LEU A 37 45.17 7.05 -17.69
C LEU A 37 43.94 7.94 -17.49
N LEU A 38 42.72 7.40 -17.61
CA LEU A 38 41.47 8.13 -17.36
C LEU A 38 41.34 8.55 -15.89
N LEU A 39 41.72 7.68 -14.95
CA LEU A 39 41.71 8.01 -13.52
C LEU A 39 42.76 9.09 -13.21
N ILE A 40 43.96 8.98 -13.77
CA ILE A 40 45.00 10.00 -13.62
C ILE A 40 44.52 11.35 -14.21
N SER A 41 43.91 11.36 -15.39
CA SER A 41 43.41 12.61 -15.99
C SER A 41 42.28 13.26 -15.20
N ASN A 42 41.38 12.46 -14.59
CA ASN A 42 40.31 12.97 -13.75
C ASN A 42 40.82 13.47 -12.38
N LEU A 43 41.87 12.84 -11.83
CA LEU A 43 42.52 13.31 -10.60
C LEU A 43 43.31 14.61 -10.84
N GLN A 44 43.92 14.76 -12.01
CA GLN A 44 44.77 15.91 -12.33
C GLN A 44 43.96 17.15 -12.78
N ALA A 45 42.73 16.96 -13.27
CA ALA A 45 41.78 18.05 -13.54
C ALA A 45 41.15 18.64 -12.26
N ALA A 46 41.20 17.92 -11.14
CA ALA A 46 40.61 18.30 -9.86
C ALA A 46 41.68 18.71 -8.83
N ASN A 47 42.55 19.65 -9.21
CA ASN A 47 43.68 20.10 -8.39
C ASN A 47 43.30 20.90 -7.13
N ASP A 48 42.05 20.84 -6.64
CA ASP A 48 41.67 21.43 -5.34
C ASP A 48 40.80 20.55 -4.43
N GLN A 49 40.44 19.32 -4.81
CA GLN A 49 39.95 18.27 -3.88
C GLN A 49 39.65 16.98 -4.66
N PRO A 50 40.14 15.80 -4.23
CA PRO A 50 39.87 14.55 -4.93
C PRO A 50 38.44 14.09 -4.65
N THR A 51 37.47 14.55 -5.45
CA THR A 51 36.12 13.99 -5.45
C THR A 51 36.09 12.70 -6.29
N SER A 52 35.78 11.60 -5.63
CA SER A 52 35.56 10.28 -6.22
C SER A 52 34.29 10.28 -7.10
N TYR A 53 34.38 10.86 -8.29
CA TYR A 53 33.28 11.06 -9.25
C TYR A 53 32.54 9.77 -9.68
N PHE A 54 33.10 8.58 -9.44
CA PHE A 54 32.52 7.31 -9.88
C PHE A 54 31.87 6.47 -8.78
N LEU A 55 31.93 6.88 -7.51
CA LEU A 55 31.36 6.10 -6.40
C LEU A 55 30.51 6.91 -5.41
N SER A 56 30.53 8.25 -5.47
CA SER A 56 29.57 9.06 -4.74
C SER A 56 28.38 9.41 -5.63
N ILE A 57 27.21 8.95 -5.21
CA ILE A 57 25.88 9.43 -5.59
C ILE A 57 25.93 10.95 -5.84
N PRO A 58 25.40 11.48 -6.97
CA PRO A 58 25.54 12.90 -7.25
C PRO A 58 24.64 13.70 -6.32
N GLU A 59 25.26 14.33 -5.35
CA GLU A 59 24.71 15.47 -4.64
C GLU A 59 24.63 16.68 -5.60
N SER A 60 23.60 17.48 -5.39
CA SER A 60 22.90 18.30 -6.37
C SER A 60 23.60 19.60 -6.78
N SER A 61 24.92 19.62 -6.96
CA SER A 61 25.60 20.87 -7.27
C SER A 61 26.88 20.67 -8.06
N LEU A 62 26.81 20.53 -9.38
CA LEU A 62 27.86 21.06 -10.26
C LEU A 62 27.39 21.18 -11.71
N SER A 63 27.26 22.44 -12.12
CA SER A 63 26.93 22.94 -13.45
C SER A 63 28.14 22.89 -14.39
N GLN A 64 28.74 21.71 -14.56
CA GLN A 64 29.75 21.51 -15.60
C GLN A 64 29.40 20.29 -16.44
N ASP A 65 29.17 20.56 -17.73
CA ASP A 65 29.03 19.53 -18.75
C ASP A 65 30.24 18.59 -18.69
N PRO A 66 30.05 17.29 -18.40
CA PRO A 66 31.15 16.35 -18.47
C PRO A 66 31.68 16.33 -19.92
N PRO A 67 33.00 16.18 -20.13
CA PRO A 67 33.56 16.13 -21.47
C PRO A 67 32.83 15.03 -22.24
N ARG A 68 32.24 15.41 -23.38
CA ARG A 68 31.42 14.59 -24.29
C ARG A 68 32.24 13.49 -24.97
N THR A 69 33.12 12.83 -24.24
CA THR A 69 34.04 11.84 -24.77
C THR A 69 33.45 10.46 -24.53
N ARG A 70 32.55 10.10 -25.45
CA ARG A 70 32.47 8.75 -26.02
C ARG A 70 31.95 7.63 -25.09
N MET A 71 31.00 7.93 -24.22
CA MET A 71 30.20 6.87 -23.57
C MET A 71 29.06 6.43 -24.49
N LYS A 72 29.38 5.59 -25.49
CA LYS A 72 28.38 4.93 -26.34
C LYS A 72 27.81 3.70 -25.62
N GLY A 73 26.50 3.51 -25.70
CA GLY A 73 25.76 2.39 -25.11
C GLY A 73 24.82 2.80 -23.96
N ARG A 74 24.21 1.82 -23.29
CA ARG A 74 23.18 1.99 -22.25
C ARG A 74 23.56 2.97 -21.13
N HIS A 75 24.85 3.09 -20.81
CA HIS A 75 25.31 4.03 -19.79
C HIS A 75 25.18 5.50 -20.24
N GLY A 76 25.40 5.79 -21.53
CA GLY A 76 25.16 7.12 -22.08
C GLY A 76 23.67 7.47 -22.15
N GLU A 77 22.82 6.48 -22.44
CA GLU A 77 21.36 6.62 -22.36
C GLU A 77 20.90 6.87 -20.93
N TYR A 78 21.43 6.13 -19.96
CA TYR A 78 21.15 6.35 -18.54
C TYR A 78 21.52 7.78 -18.10
N LEU A 79 22.71 8.27 -18.45
CA LEU A 79 23.12 9.64 -18.12
C LEU A 79 22.23 10.68 -18.82
N ARG A 80 21.82 10.44 -20.07
CA ARG A 80 20.86 11.30 -20.78
C ARG A 80 19.51 11.33 -20.08
N CYS A 81 18.99 10.17 -19.68
CA CYS A 81 17.74 10.05 -18.92
C CYS A 81 17.84 10.73 -17.56
N LEU A 82 18.99 10.62 -16.89
CA LEU A 82 19.23 11.26 -15.60
C LEU A 82 19.28 12.79 -15.74
N GLN A 83 19.97 13.31 -16.77
CA GLN A 83 19.95 14.74 -17.09
C GLN A 83 18.55 15.24 -17.46
N ALA A 84 17.81 14.48 -18.26
CA ALA A 84 16.42 14.80 -18.59
C ALA A 84 15.51 14.79 -17.36
N ASN A 85 15.73 13.87 -16.42
CA ASN A 85 15.00 13.80 -15.16
C ASN A 85 15.29 15.02 -14.27
N ILE A 86 16.57 15.39 -14.12
CA ILE A 86 16.97 16.60 -13.39
C ILE A 86 16.34 17.83 -14.03
N LYS A 87 16.38 17.95 -15.36
CA LYS A 87 15.73 19.05 -16.08
C LYS A 87 14.22 19.09 -15.84
N ALA A 88 13.53 17.96 -15.95
CA ALA A 88 12.09 17.86 -15.71
C ALA A 88 11.72 18.22 -14.26
N ARG A 89 12.54 17.83 -13.27
CA ARG A 89 12.36 18.22 -11.87
C ARG A 89 12.50 19.72 -11.68
N ASN A 90 13.52 20.33 -12.29
CA ASN A 90 13.75 21.77 -12.21
C ASN A 90 12.62 22.55 -12.89
N GLU A 91 12.13 22.09 -14.05
CA GLU A 91 10.96 22.66 -14.72
C GLU A 91 9.69 22.53 -13.87
N HIS A 92 9.46 21.37 -13.26
CA HIS A 92 8.33 21.17 -12.36
C HIS A 92 8.40 22.09 -11.14
N LEU A 93 9.58 22.24 -10.52
CA LEU A 93 9.76 23.18 -9.40
C LEU A 93 9.49 24.62 -9.84
N LYS A 94 9.97 25.02 -11.03
CA LYS A 94 9.70 26.35 -11.58
C LYS A 94 8.20 26.59 -11.82
N LEU A 95 7.51 25.64 -12.45
CA LEU A 95 6.06 25.71 -12.69
C LEU A 95 5.26 25.68 -11.39
N SER A 96 5.70 24.91 -10.39
CA SER A 96 5.08 24.88 -9.07
C SER A 96 5.22 26.22 -8.35
N MET A 97 6.37 26.88 -8.47
CA MET A 97 6.57 28.22 -7.91
C MET A 97 5.68 29.25 -8.62
N GLU A 98 5.63 29.22 -9.96
CA GLU A 98 4.76 30.11 -10.75
C GLU A 98 3.27 29.92 -10.41
N HIS A 99 2.82 28.68 -10.25
CA HIS A 99 1.45 28.39 -9.83
C HIS A 99 1.16 28.86 -8.39
N ASN A 100 2.13 28.78 -7.48
CA ASN A 100 1.92 29.24 -6.10
C ASN A 100 1.83 30.77 -6.04
N ILE A 101 2.68 31.48 -6.79
CA ILE A 101 2.64 32.95 -6.91
C ILE A 101 1.32 33.42 -7.54
N ASN A 102 0.87 32.76 -8.61
CA ASN A 102 -0.42 33.09 -9.25
C ASN A 102 -1.64 32.72 -8.37
N SER A 103 -1.49 31.81 -7.41
CA SER A 103 -2.54 31.46 -6.46
C SER A 103 -2.65 32.46 -5.29
N GLU A 104 -1.56 33.15 -4.94
CA GLU A 104 -1.56 34.18 -3.90
C GLU A 104 -2.26 35.48 -4.37
N ASP A 105 -2.20 35.81 -5.66
CA ASP A 105 -2.92 36.97 -6.23
C ASP A 105 -4.46 36.77 -6.32
N GLU A 106 -4.94 35.52 -6.34
CA GLU A 106 -6.38 35.18 -6.38
C GLU A 106 -6.99 34.88 -4.99
N SER A 107 -6.20 34.87 -3.92
CA SER A 107 -6.66 34.45 -2.58
C SER A 107 -6.39 35.46 -1.46
N HIS A 108 -6.79 36.71 -1.67
CA HIS A 108 -7.10 37.60 -0.55
C HIS A 108 -8.42 37.21 0.13
N SER A 109 -8.39 36.16 0.96
CA SER A 109 -9.22 35.97 2.17
C SER A 109 -8.97 34.58 2.75
N THR A 110 -8.00 34.43 3.63
CA THR A 110 -8.20 33.91 5.01
C THR A 110 -6.86 33.88 5.75
N SER A 111 -6.86 34.50 6.92
CA SER A 111 -5.72 34.71 7.80
C SER A 111 -5.18 33.43 8.43
N GLY A 112 -3.83 33.35 8.50
CA GLY A 112 -3.10 33.07 9.74
C GLY A 112 -2.91 31.60 10.15
N THR A 113 -1.66 31.14 10.16
CA THR A 113 -0.83 31.04 11.38
C THR A 113 0.38 30.15 11.07
N ILE A 114 1.56 30.76 11.03
CA ILE A 114 2.84 30.04 11.05
C ILE A 114 3.09 29.68 12.52
N SER A 115 3.05 28.40 12.86
CA SER A 115 3.61 27.87 14.12
C SER A 115 3.95 26.38 13.96
N SER A 116 5.13 26.05 14.48
CA SER A 116 5.84 24.78 14.43
C SER A 116 5.03 23.52 14.77
N SER A 117 5.17 22.47 13.95
CA SER A 117 5.53 21.13 14.43
C SER A 117 6.01 20.26 13.25
N ASN A 118 7.14 19.56 13.40
CA ASN A 118 7.61 18.58 12.40
C ASN A 118 6.70 17.34 12.28
N GLN A 119 5.54 17.33 12.96
CA GLN A 119 4.49 16.31 12.82
C GLN A 119 3.39 16.73 11.83
N ASP A 120 3.23 18.04 11.58
CA ASP A 120 2.25 18.55 10.62
C ASP A 120 2.70 18.35 9.17
N ASP A 121 4.00 18.17 8.90
CA ASP A 121 4.50 17.87 7.56
C ASP A 121 4.02 16.51 7.03
N ALA A 122 3.95 15.48 7.87
CA ALA A 122 3.47 14.15 7.46
C ALA A 122 1.97 14.15 7.18
N ASN A 123 1.20 14.87 8.00
CA ASN A 123 -0.24 15.05 7.82
C ASN A 123 -0.53 15.95 6.62
N SER A 124 0.24 17.03 6.43
CA SER A 124 0.17 17.93 5.27
C SER A 124 0.51 17.21 3.96
N VAL A 125 1.54 16.34 3.94
CA VAL A 125 1.86 15.51 2.77
C VAL A 125 0.72 14.55 2.46
N MET A 126 0.14 13.89 3.48
CA MET A 126 -1.01 13.00 3.29
C MET A 126 -2.26 13.74 2.82
N GLU A 127 -2.55 14.92 3.37
CA GLU A 127 -3.64 15.79 2.94
C GLU A 127 -3.43 16.28 1.50
N SER A 128 -2.20 16.67 1.14
CA SER A 128 -1.85 17.03 -0.24
C SER A 128 -2.05 15.87 -1.21
N TYR A 129 -1.75 14.64 -0.78
CA TYR A 129 -1.93 13.43 -1.58
C TYR A 129 -3.42 13.09 -1.75
N ILE A 130 -4.22 13.22 -0.69
CA ILE A 130 -5.68 13.07 -0.75
C ILE A 130 -6.28 14.12 -1.70
N ASP A 131 -5.82 15.36 -1.63
CA ASP A 131 -6.28 16.42 -2.53
C ASP A 131 -5.86 16.19 -3.97
N LEU A 132 -4.67 15.67 -4.22
CA LEU A 132 -4.24 15.23 -5.55
C LEU A 132 -5.15 14.11 -6.08
N LEU A 133 -5.49 13.13 -5.24
CA LEU A 133 -6.44 12.06 -5.59
C LEU A 133 -7.83 12.61 -5.91
N ARG A 134 -8.35 13.56 -5.13
CA ARG A 134 -9.63 14.24 -5.40
C ARG A 134 -9.59 14.99 -6.73
N LYS A 135 -8.51 15.74 -6.99
CA LYS A 135 -8.30 16.46 -8.26
C LYS A 135 -8.23 15.50 -9.44
N ARG A 136 -7.51 14.38 -9.31
CA ARG A 136 -7.44 13.33 -10.33
C ARG A 136 -8.80 12.70 -10.60
N HIS A 137 -9.56 12.37 -9.56
CA HIS A 137 -10.90 11.82 -9.71
C HIS A 137 -11.86 12.82 -10.39
N LYS A 138 -11.79 14.11 -10.03
CA LYS A 138 -12.56 15.16 -10.70
C LYS A 138 -12.20 15.28 -12.18
N ARG A 139 -10.90 15.22 -12.52
CA ARG A 139 -10.43 15.22 -13.90
C ARG A 139 -10.94 14.01 -14.69
N GLU A 140 -10.87 12.81 -14.13
CA GLU A 140 -11.38 11.61 -14.81
C GLU A 140 -12.90 11.68 -15.00
N ARG A 141 -13.65 12.19 -14.03
CA ARG A 141 -15.09 12.43 -14.18
C ARG A 141 -15.40 13.42 -15.29
N LEU A 142 -14.66 14.53 -15.36
CA LEU A 142 -14.83 15.53 -16.42
C LEU A 142 -14.44 14.97 -17.80
N ARG A 143 -13.39 14.15 -17.85
CA ARG A 143 -13.01 13.42 -19.07
C ARG A 143 -14.12 12.48 -19.51
N LEU A 144 -14.66 11.67 -18.60
CA LEU A 144 -15.76 10.77 -18.89
C LEU A 144 -17.00 11.55 -19.37
N ILE A 145 -17.33 12.68 -18.74
CA ILE A 145 -18.43 13.54 -19.22
C ILE A 145 -18.15 14.05 -20.63
N ARG A 146 -16.94 14.53 -20.90
CA ARG A 146 -16.54 14.98 -22.25
C ARG A 146 -16.63 13.85 -23.27
N ASP A 147 -16.10 12.68 -22.96
CA ASP A 147 -16.13 11.51 -23.84
C ASP A 147 -17.58 11.06 -24.08
N ASN A 148 -18.45 11.11 -23.05
CA ASN A 148 -19.88 10.83 -23.21
C ASN A 148 -20.57 11.89 -24.07
N ILE A 149 -20.26 13.17 -23.89
CA ILE A 149 -20.80 14.24 -24.74
C ILE A 149 -20.33 14.06 -26.19
N GLU A 150 -19.06 13.73 -26.41
CA GLU A 150 -18.50 13.49 -27.73
C GLU A 150 -19.13 12.26 -28.40
N THR A 151 -19.30 11.15 -27.67
CA THR A 151 -20.03 9.98 -28.18
C THR A 151 -21.50 10.27 -28.44
N LEU A 152 -22.14 11.15 -27.65
CA LEU A 152 -23.50 11.61 -27.94
C LEU A 152 -23.54 12.47 -29.20
N PHE A 153 -22.56 13.35 -29.43
CA PHE A 153 -22.46 14.12 -30.68
C PHE A 153 -22.15 13.24 -31.90
N GLN A 154 -21.45 12.13 -31.73
CA GLN A 154 -21.21 11.15 -32.79
C GLN A 154 -22.45 10.28 -33.10
N LYS A 155 -23.44 10.21 -32.20
CA LYS A 155 -24.68 9.48 -32.46
C LYS A 155 -25.59 10.33 -33.38
N PRO A 156 -26.10 9.75 -34.47
CA PRO A 156 -26.85 10.51 -35.47
C PRO A 156 -28.17 11.10 -34.90
N ALA A 157 -28.70 10.51 -33.82
CA ALA A 157 -29.86 10.99 -33.07
C ALA A 157 -29.69 12.36 -32.37
N ALA A 158 -28.45 12.85 -32.20
CA ALA A 158 -28.17 14.16 -31.61
C ALA A 158 -27.99 15.28 -32.65
N SER A 159 -28.03 14.95 -33.95
CA SER A 159 -28.00 15.96 -35.01
C SER A 159 -29.38 16.63 -35.13
N ASN A 160 -29.41 17.97 -35.23
CA ASN A 160 -30.65 18.72 -35.47
C ASN A 160 -31.37 18.33 -36.80
N GLN A 161 -30.71 17.53 -37.64
CA GLN A 161 -31.25 17.00 -38.90
C GLN A 161 -31.96 15.65 -38.73
N PHE A 162 -31.76 14.93 -37.62
CA PHE A 162 -32.39 13.62 -37.38
C PHE A 162 -33.91 13.73 -37.13
N LEU A 163 -34.39 14.93 -36.79
CA LEU A 163 -35.81 15.24 -36.64
C LEU A 163 -36.43 15.86 -37.91
N ASN A 164 -35.66 16.05 -39.00
CA ASN A 164 -36.20 16.55 -40.26
C ASN A 164 -36.79 15.37 -41.07
N PRO A 165 -38.13 15.29 -41.22
CA PRO A 165 -38.80 14.16 -41.87
C PRO A 165 -38.60 14.10 -43.40
N LYS A 166 -37.79 15.00 -43.96
CA LYS A 166 -37.53 15.11 -45.40
C LYS A 166 -36.21 14.47 -45.86
N GLU A 167 -35.28 14.17 -44.95
CA GLU A 167 -33.91 13.76 -45.32
C GLU A 167 -33.54 12.32 -44.94
N THR A 168 -34.43 11.53 -44.30
CA THR A 168 -34.15 10.12 -43.97
C THR A 168 -35.34 9.17 -44.22
N PRO A 169 -35.68 8.85 -45.48
CA PRO A 169 -36.73 7.88 -45.79
C PRO A 169 -36.40 6.44 -45.38
N GLU A 170 -35.13 6.11 -45.13
CA GLU A 170 -34.71 4.74 -44.73
C GLU A 170 -35.12 4.36 -43.30
N ILE A 171 -35.23 5.32 -42.37
CA ILE A 171 -35.60 5.02 -40.97
C ILE A 171 -37.11 4.75 -40.87
N LEU A 172 -37.93 5.47 -41.67
CA LEU A 172 -39.37 5.26 -41.76
C LEU A 172 -39.75 3.93 -42.42
N ALA A 173 -38.87 3.33 -43.22
CA ALA A 173 -39.09 2.02 -43.83
C ALA A 173 -38.89 0.84 -42.85
N SER A 174 -38.24 1.07 -41.71
CA SER A 174 -37.93 0.04 -40.70
C SER A 174 -38.87 0.03 -39.49
N VAL A 175 -39.85 0.95 -39.45
CA VAL A 175 -40.90 0.91 -38.43
C VAL A 175 -41.82 -0.28 -38.76
N PRO A 176 -42.00 -1.25 -37.85
CA PRO A 176 -42.90 -2.37 -38.10
C PRO A 176 -44.32 -1.80 -38.31
N LYS A 177 -44.93 -2.13 -39.46
CA LYS A 177 -46.34 -1.82 -39.72
C LYS A 177 -47.16 -2.40 -38.58
N VAL A 178 -47.87 -1.52 -37.87
CA VAL A 178 -48.81 -1.88 -36.81
C VAL A 178 -49.79 -2.91 -37.38
N PRO A 179 -50.07 -4.02 -36.66
CA PRO A 179 -51.01 -5.04 -37.12
C PRO A 179 -52.36 -4.42 -37.46
N SER A 180 -52.87 -4.72 -38.65
CA SER A 180 -54.13 -4.18 -39.16
C SER A 180 -55.35 -4.64 -38.33
N GLU A 181 -55.18 -5.61 -37.43
CA GLU A 181 -56.17 -6.00 -36.42
C GLU A 181 -56.54 -4.87 -35.45
N LEU A 182 -55.67 -3.90 -35.16
CA LEU A 182 -56.02 -2.76 -34.27
C LEU A 182 -56.79 -1.65 -34.99
N MET A 183 -56.74 -1.60 -36.32
CA MET A 183 -57.53 -0.65 -37.11
C MET A 183 -58.94 -1.17 -37.43
N GLN A 184 -59.17 -2.48 -37.32
CA GLN A 184 -60.50 -3.08 -37.53
C GLN A 184 -61.36 -3.14 -36.25
N GLN A 185 -60.83 -2.73 -35.10
CA GLN A 185 -61.60 -2.60 -33.85
C GLN A 185 -62.38 -1.28 -33.75
N SER A 186 -62.36 -0.43 -34.79
CA SER A 186 -63.12 0.82 -34.84
C SER A 186 -64.61 0.65 -35.19
N ASP A 187 -65.10 -0.58 -35.33
CA ASP A 187 -66.53 -0.92 -35.45
C ASP A 187 -67.05 -1.65 -34.20
N ILE A 188 -66.47 -1.35 -33.03
CA ILE A 188 -67.05 -1.71 -31.74
C ILE A 188 -67.79 -0.47 -31.21
N ASP A 189 -69.04 -0.65 -30.81
CA ASP A 189 -69.97 0.35 -30.26
C ASP A 189 -69.23 1.40 -29.42
N ARG A 190 -69.37 2.67 -29.79
CA ARG A 190 -68.71 3.82 -29.14
C ARG A 190 -69.00 3.87 -27.64
N ASP A 191 -70.15 3.35 -27.21
CA ASP A 191 -70.57 3.30 -25.82
C ASP A 191 -69.75 2.28 -24.99
N SER A 192 -69.26 1.20 -25.61
CA SER A 192 -68.44 0.18 -24.93
C SER A 192 -66.97 0.59 -24.77
N VAL A 193 -66.46 1.44 -25.66
CA VAL A 193 -65.10 2.00 -25.56
C VAL A 193 -65.04 3.05 -24.44
N GLU A 194 -66.11 3.82 -24.25
CA GLU A 194 -66.23 4.80 -23.16
C GLU A 194 -66.29 4.12 -21.79
N GLU A 195 -67.04 3.02 -21.63
CA GLU A 195 -67.05 2.22 -20.39
C GLU A 195 -65.69 1.56 -20.09
N VAL A 196 -64.98 1.07 -21.12
CA VAL A 196 -63.62 0.48 -20.95
C VAL A 196 -62.58 1.54 -20.61
N LEU A 197 -62.70 2.74 -21.19
CA LEU A 197 -61.85 3.88 -20.87
C LEU A 197 -62.10 4.35 -19.44
N GLU A 198 -63.36 4.44 -19.01
CA GLU A 198 -63.75 4.83 -17.66
C GLU A 198 -63.27 3.80 -16.62
N ASP A 199 -63.40 2.49 -16.88
CA ASP A 199 -62.82 1.45 -16.01
C ASP A 199 -61.28 1.50 -15.97
N MET A 200 -60.63 1.89 -17.07
CA MET A 200 -59.18 2.12 -17.09
C MET A 200 -58.78 3.36 -16.28
N VAL A 201 -59.54 4.44 -16.36
CA VAL A 201 -59.35 5.65 -15.56
C VAL A 201 -59.56 5.35 -14.08
N ILE A 202 -60.63 4.64 -13.70
CA ILE A 202 -60.89 4.23 -12.32
C ILE A 202 -59.76 3.33 -11.78
N ARG A 203 -59.23 2.42 -12.60
CA ARG A 203 -58.05 1.59 -12.23
C ARG A 203 -56.79 2.44 -12.06
N LEU A 204 -56.57 3.41 -12.93
CA LEU A 204 -55.45 4.36 -12.82
C LEU A 204 -55.59 5.22 -11.56
N GLU A 205 -56.75 5.82 -11.31
CA GLU A 205 -57.03 6.58 -10.09
C GLU A 205 -56.82 5.74 -8.84
N LYS A 206 -57.30 4.50 -8.82
CA LYS A 206 -57.07 3.56 -7.72
C LYS A 206 -55.59 3.25 -7.53
N SER A 207 -54.83 3.10 -8.61
CA SER A 207 -53.37 2.87 -8.54
C SER A 207 -52.61 4.11 -8.06
N ILE A 208 -53.00 5.30 -8.50
CA ILE A 208 -52.45 6.59 -8.05
C ILE A 208 -52.75 6.79 -6.56
N LEU A 209 -53.97 6.50 -6.11
CA LEU A 209 -54.33 6.60 -4.70
C LEU A 209 -53.53 5.61 -3.84
N ARG A 210 -53.37 4.36 -4.30
CA ARG A 210 -52.50 3.38 -3.63
C ARG A 210 -51.05 3.86 -3.55
N ALA A 211 -50.50 4.36 -4.66
CA ALA A 211 -49.15 4.89 -4.71
C ALA A 211 -48.98 6.10 -3.78
N LYS A 212 -49.98 6.99 -3.72
CA LYS A 212 -49.99 8.16 -2.83
C LYS A 212 -50.03 7.76 -1.35
N ILE A 213 -50.79 6.73 -1.00
CA ILE A 213 -50.83 6.18 0.36
C ILE A 213 -49.48 5.58 0.74
N ILE A 214 -48.87 4.80 -0.15
CA ILE A 214 -47.53 4.21 0.06
C ILE A 214 -46.49 5.33 0.23
N LEU A 215 -46.50 6.34 -0.65
CA LEU A 215 -45.58 7.47 -0.57
C LEU A 215 -45.74 8.24 0.75
N LYS A 216 -46.98 8.46 1.21
CA LYS A 216 -47.22 9.11 2.50
C LYS A 216 -46.69 8.28 3.67
N ARG A 217 -46.88 6.96 3.64
CA ARG A 217 -46.33 6.03 4.65
C ARG A 217 -44.80 6.06 4.67
N GLU A 218 -44.17 6.00 3.50
CA GLU A 218 -42.71 6.10 3.37
C GLU A 218 -42.21 7.46 3.86
N GLN A 219 -42.88 8.55 3.51
CA GLN A 219 -42.52 9.89 3.97
C GLN A 219 -42.62 10.01 5.49
N THR A 220 -43.65 9.43 6.12
CA THR A 220 -43.76 9.40 7.59
C THR A 220 -42.64 8.56 8.21
N LEU A 221 -42.33 7.39 7.66
CA LEU A 221 -41.25 6.53 8.14
C LEU A 221 -39.88 7.21 8.01
N ASN A 222 -39.64 7.90 6.89
CA ASN A 222 -38.41 8.65 6.63
C ASN A 222 -38.27 9.84 7.59
N SER A 223 -39.38 10.53 7.90
CA SER A 223 -39.37 11.59 8.92
C SER A 223 -39.13 11.05 10.33
N GLU A 224 -39.70 9.88 10.67
CA GLU A 224 -39.49 9.22 11.95
C GLU A 224 -38.03 8.75 12.12
N VAL A 225 -37.44 8.17 11.07
CA VAL A 225 -36.02 7.79 11.04
C VAL A 225 -35.13 9.02 11.21
N ARG A 226 -35.41 10.12 10.49
CA ARG A 226 -34.67 11.37 10.63
C ARG A 226 -34.73 11.98 12.03
N VAL A 227 -35.85 11.83 12.73
CA VAL A 227 -35.99 12.30 14.13
C VAL A 227 -35.26 11.37 15.10
N LYS A 228 -35.27 10.05 14.86
CA LYS A 228 -34.56 9.05 15.70
C LYS A 228 -33.04 9.06 15.50
N THR A 229 -32.56 9.49 14.34
CA THR A 229 -31.12 9.65 14.06
C THR A 229 -30.80 11.14 13.88
N PRO A 230 -30.57 11.91 14.97
CA PRO A 230 -29.95 13.21 14.82
C PRO A 230 -28.59 12.99 14.13
N VAL A 231 -28.33 13.79 13.10
CA VAL A 231 -27.04 13.84 12.39
C VAL A 231 -26.00 14.41 13.34
N THR A 232 -25.60 13.61 14.34
CA THR A 232 -24.46 13.85 15.19
C THR A 232 -23.31 13.03 14.62
N CYS A 233 -22.20 13.71 14.36
CA CYS A 233 -21.03 13.22 13.65
C CYS A 233 -20.68 11.78 14.08
N PRO A 234 -20.82 10.77 13.20
CA PRO A 234 -20.66 9.39 13.62
C PRO A 234 -19.18 9.10 13.82
N VAL A 235 -18.85 8.65 15.04
CA VAL A 235 -17.58 8.03 15.44
C VAL A 235 -17.11 7.08 14.33
N PRO A 236 -15.82 7.05 13.96
CA PRO A 236 -15.32 6.24 12.83
C PRO A 236 -15.74 4.76 12.88
N GLN A 237 -15.87 4.20 14.09
CA GLN A 237 -16.31 2.83 14.31
C GLN A 237 -17.80 2.60 13.96
N ALA A 238 -18.67 3.57 14.19
CA ALA A 238 -20.07 3.50 13.77
C ALA A 238 -20.22 3.59 12.25
N ARG A 239 -19.31 4.31 11.57
CA ARG A 239 -19.26 4.34 10.10
C ARG A 239 -18.81 3.00 9.52
N LEU A 240 -17.81 2.36 10.13
CA LEU A 240 -17.36 1.04 9.71
C LEU A 240 -18.45 -0.02 9.92
N PHE A 241 -19.16 0.04 11.06
CA PHE A 241 -20.29 -0.85 11.33
C PHE A 241 -21.47 -0.62 10.36
N ALA A 242 -21.79 0.63 10.08
CA ALA A 242 -22.81 0.97 9.08
C ALA A 242 -22.41 0.48 7.69
N LEU A 243 -21.15 0.67 7.29
CA LEU A 243 -20.62 0.17 6.02
C LEU A 243 -20.65 -1.36 5.95
N SER A 244 -20.24 -2.07 7.00
CA SER A 244 -20.34 -3.53 7.04
C SER A 244 -21.79 -3.99 6.96
N SER A 245 -22.71 -3.32 7.69
CA SER A 245 -24.13 -3.64 7.64
C SER A 245 -24.72 -3.41 6.25
N THR A 246 -24.40 -2.29 5.59
CA THR A 246 -24.85 -2.02 4.21
C THR A 246 -24.26 -2.98 3.20
N ARG A 247 -23.01 -3.42 3.42
CA ARG A 247 -22.36 -4.43 2.57
C ARG A 247 -23.08 -5.76 2.72
N ASP A 248 -23.34 -6.18 3.94
CA ASP A 248 -23.98 -7.47 4.22
C ASP A 248 -25.44 -7.46 3.74
N GLU A 249 -26.15 -6.32 3.83
CA GLU A 249 -27.49 -6.15 3.26
C GLU A 249 -27.48 -6.17 1.72
N LEU A 250 -26.51 -5.53 1.08
CA LEU A 250 -26.35 -5.60 -0.38
C LEU A 250 -25.99 -6.99 -0.86
N ILE A 251 -25.12 -7.70 -0.14
CA ILE A 251 -24.79 -9.11 -0.43
C ILE A 251 -26.06 -9.94 -0.33
N ASN A 252 -26.82 -9.80 0.77
CA ASN A 252 -28.04 -10.56 0.97
C ASN A 252 -29.11 -10.20 -0.08
N TRP A 253 -29.19 -8.94 -0.50
CA TRP A 253 -30.07 -8.51 -1.59
C TRP A 253 -29.64 -9.14 -2.92
N ILE A 254 -28.35 -9.08 -3.28
CA ILE A 254 -27.80 -9.71 -4.48
C ILE A 254 -28.01 -11.23 -4.44
N GLU A 255 -27.77 -11.88 -3.31
CA GLU A 255 -27.99 -13.31 -3.12
C GLU A 255 -29.48 -13.65 -3.26
N SER A 256 -30.38 -12.85 -2.69
CA SER A 256 -31.82 -13.04 -2.84
C SER A 256 -32.30 -12.79 -4.28
N GLU A 257 -31.69 -11.84 -4.98
CA GLU A 257 -32.00 -11.51 -6.37
C GLU A 257 -31.48 -12.60 -7.31
N LEU A 258 -30.26 -13.10 -7.08
CA LEU A 258 -29.68 -14.23 -7.81
C LEU A 258 -30.45 -15.52 -7.55
N ALA A 259 -30.89 -15.77 -6.32
CA ALA A 259 -31.76 -16.90 -5.98
C ALA A 259 -33.11 -16.80 -6.69
N ARG A 260 -33.71 -15.61 -6.72
CA ARG A 260 -34.95 -15.34 -7.46
C ARG A 260 -34.78 -15.61 -8.94
N VAL A 261 -33.74 -15.08 -9.58
CA VAL A 261 -33.43 -15.30 -11.00
C VAL A 261 -33.17 -16.78 -11.31
N GLY A 262 -32.58 -17.53 -10.38
CA GLY A 262 -32.43 -18.99 -10.50
C GLY A 262 -33.75 -19.75 -10.47
N GLU A 263 -34.73 -19.29 -9.68
CA GLU A 263 -36.06 -19.91 -9.54
C GLU A 263 -37.02 -19.52 -10.69
N ASN A 264 -36.84 -18.34 -11.30
CA ASN A 264 -37.63 -17.90 -12.46
C ASN A 264 -37.25 -18.63 -13.77
N SER A 265 -36.09 -19.29 -13.84
CA SER A 265 -35.68 -20.07 -15.02
C SER A 265 -36.38 -21.44 -15.12
N GLY A 266 -37.16 -21.84 -14.11
CA GLY A 266 -37.88 -23.12 -14.10
C GLY A 266 -39.37 -23.03 -14.49
N THR A 267 -39.92 -21.83 -14.72
CA THR A 267 -41.39 -21.66 -14.87
C THR A 267 -41.85 -20.76 -16.00
N THR A 268 -40.96 -20.37 -16.92
CA THR A 268 -41.34 -19.70 -18.16
C THR A 268 -41.24 -20.67 -19.33
N ASN A 269 -42.38 -21.19 -19.77
CA ASN A 269 -42.75 -21.43 -21.18
C ASN A 269 -43.96 -22.39 -21.28
N LYS A 270 -45.16 -21.83 -21.17
CA LYS A 270 -46.36 -22.38 -21.82
C LYS A 270 -47.11 -21.23 -22.46
N ILE A 271 -46.86 -21.02 -23.75
CA ILE A 271 -47.68 -20.44 -24.83
C ILE A 271 -46.81 -20.67 -26.08
N THR A 272 -46.96 -21.82 -26.76
CA THR A 272 -47.57 -21.98 -28.11
C THR A 272 -46.91 -21.13 -29.20
N LEU A 273 -46.56 -21.61 -30.40
CA LEU A 273 -46.75 -22.87 -31.11
C LEU A 273 -45.87 -22.73 -32.37
N GLY A 274 -44.96 -23.66 -32.62
CA GLY A 274 -44.11 -23.67 -33.81
C GLY A 274 -43.74 -25.11 -34.14
N ASN A 275 -44.49 -25.68 -35.08
CA ASN A 275 -44.42 -27.07 -35.53
C ASN A 275 -43.00 -27.55 -35.82
N PHE A 276 -42.54 -28.53 -35.04
CA PHE A 276 -41.66 -29.58 -35.56
C PHE A 276 -42.23 -30.93 -35.12
N SER A 277 -42.58 -31.73 -36.12
CA SER A 277 -43.03 -33.11 -35.98
C SER A 277 -41.82 -34.04 -35.84
N HIS A 278 -41.98 -35.08 -35.01
CA HIS A 278 -41.10 -36.23 -34.75
C HIS A 278 -39.80 -35.87 -34.01
N GLN A 279 -39.46 -36.48 -32.88
CA GLN A 279 -39.53 -37.90 -32.54
C GLN A 279 -39.36 -38.06 -31.01
N GLU A 280 -40.00 -39.09 -30.46
CA GLU A 280 -39.90 -39.62 -29.09
C GLU A 280 -38.77 -39.06 -28.21
N ILE A 281 -39.13 -38.23 -27.23
CA ILE A 281 -38.28 -37.89 -26.08
C ILE A 281 -38.29 -39.09 -25.14
N GLY A 282 -37.60 -40.16 -25.55
CA GLY A 282 -36.94 -41.05 -24.60
C GLY A 282 -35.86 -40.23 -23.90
N SER A 283 -35.73 -40.38 -22.59
CA SER A 283 -34.78 -39.68 -21.72
C SER A 283 -33.48 -39.33 -22.46
N VAL A 284 -33.33 -38.06 -22.87
CA VAL A 284 -32.05 -37.58 -23.37
C VAL A 284 -31.10 -37.70 -22.19
N ASN A 285 -30.31 -38.75 -22.23
CA ASN A 285 -29.39 -39.18 -21.20
C ASN A 285 -28.51 -38.00 -20.82
N VAL A 286 -28.70 -37.49 -19.61
CA VAL A 286 -27.98 -36.31 -19.10
C VAL A 286 -26.47 -36.54 -19.21
N ASP A 287 -26.01 -37.78 -19.12
CA ASP A 287 -24.60 -38.13 -19.28
C ASP A 287 -24.08 -37.94 -20.72
N ASP A 288 -24.92 -38.12 -21.73
CA ASP A 288 -24.54 -37.91 -23.14
C ASP A 288 -24.49 -36.41 -23.48
N SER A 289 -25.40 -35.60 -22.92
CA SER A 289 -25.31 -34.14 -23.05
C SER A 289 -24.12 -33.56 -22.29
N LEU A 290 -23.79 -34.10 -21.11
CA LEU A 290 -22.62 -33.72 -20.32
C LEU A 290 -21.31 -34.13 -21.02
N ARG A 291 -21.29 -35.30 -21.69
CA ARG A 291 -20.14 -35.74 -22.52
C ARG A 291 -19.97 -34.83 -23.74
N MET A 292 -21.07 -34.41 -24.37
CA MET A 292 -21.04 -33.45 -25.48
C MET A 292 -20.52 -32.06 -25.04
N ILE A 293 -20.98 -31.55 -23.90
CA ILE A 293 -20.52 -30.27 -23.35
C ILE A 293 -19.04 -30.35 -22.95
N LYS A 294 -18.60 -31.45 -22.32
CA LYS A 294 -17.17 -31.68 -22.03
C LYS A 294 -16.34 -31.73 -23.31
N GLY A 295 -16.84 -32.37 -24.37
CA GLY A 295 -16.22 -32.37 -25.69
C GLY A 295 -16.09 -30.96 -26.27
N GLN A 296 -17.16 -30.18 -26.27
CA GLN A 296 -17.16 -28.79 -26.75
C GLN A 296 -16.22 -27.90 -25.93
N TYR A 297 -16.21 -28.05 -24.60
CA TYR A 297 -15.31 -27.29 -23.72
C TYR A 297 -13.84 -27.69 -23.93
N SER A 298 -13.57 -28.98 -24.16
CA SER A 298 -12.22 -29.44 -24.51
C SER A 298 -11.73 -28.88 -25.85
N GLY A 299 -12.61 -28.78 -26.85
CA GLY A 299 -12.32 -28.13 -28.13
C GLY A 299 -12.08 -26.62 -27.98
N TYR A 300 -12.92 -25.94 -27.17
CA TYR A 300 -12.72 -24.53 -26.83
C TYR A 300 -11.38 -24.28 -26.15
N VAL A 301 -10.99 -25.13 -25.19
CA VAL A 301 -9.70 -25.04 -24.50
C VAL A 301 -8.54 -25.27 -25.48
N ALA A 302 -8.64 -26.25 -26.38
CA ALA A 302 -7.61 -26.52 -27.38
C ALA A 302 -7.41 -25.33 -28.35
N VAL A 303 -8.51 -24.74 -28.85
CA VAL A 303 -8.45 -23.55 -29.72
C VAL A 303 -7.87 -22.35 -28.96
N ARG A 304 -8.23 -22.19 -27.69
CA ARG A 304 -7.70 -21.12 -26.85
C ARG A 304 -6.21 -21.31 -26.54
N GLN A 305 -5.75 -22.54 -26.34
CA GLN A 305 -4.33 -22.87 -26.19
C GLN A 305 -3.56 -22.53 -27.47
N LEU A 306 -4.06 -22.95 -28.63
CA LEU A 306 -3.45 -22.60 -29.93
C LEU A 306 -3.39 -21.09 -30.15
N LEU A 307 -4.44 -20.34 -29.77
CA LEU A 307 -4.44 -18.88 -29.87
C LEU A 307 -3.40 -18.24 -28.95
N VAL A 308 -3.24 -18.74 -27.72
CA VAL A 308 -2.22 -18.26 -26.78
C VAL A 308 -0.80 -18.61 -27.26
N ASP A 309 -0.61 -19.78 -27.85
CA ASP A 309 0.68 -20.22 -28.40
C ASP A 309 1.07 -19.36 -29.62
N CYS A 310 0.14 -19.10 -30.54
CA CYS A 310 0.34 -18.18 -31.67
C CYS A 310 0.71 -16.76 -31.21
N LEU A 311 0.09 -16.25 -30.14
CA LEU A 311 0.43 -14.94 -29.57
C LEU A 311 1.80 -14.95 -28.88
N HIS A 312 2.15 -16.05 -28.20
CA HIS A 312 3.44 -16.20 -27.57
C HIS A 312 4.58 -16.26 -28.59
N ASP A 313 4.36 -16.90 -29.73
CA ASP A 313 5.33 -16.96 -30.83
C ASP A 313 5.42 -15.65 -31.62
N SER A 314 4.32 -14.90 -31.76
CA SER A 314 4.35 -13.53 -32.32
C SER A 314 5.14 -12.54 -31.45
N THR A 315 5.24 -12.78 -30.14
CA THR A 315 6.00 -11.93 -29.21
C THR A 315 7.50 -12.27 -29.19
N LYS A 316 7.91 -13.41 -29.78
CA LYS A 316 9.30 -13.88 -29.84
C LYS A 316 10.05 -13.46 -31.11
N MET A 317 9.44 -12.69 -32.02
CA MET A 317 10.19 -12.15 -33.17
C MET A 317 11.23 -11.14 -32.68
N PRO A 318 12.54 -11.44 -32.78
CA PRO A 318 13.56 -10.45 -32.49
C PRO A 318 13.56 -9.47 -33.65
N PHE A 319 13.35 -8.19 -33.35
CA PHE A 319 13.62 -7.11 -34.29
C PHE A 319 15.09 -7.19 -34.72
N HIS A 320 15.35 -7.72 -35.92
CA HIS A 320 16.60 -7.53 -36.64
C HIS A 320 16.35 -6.42 -37.66
N LEU A 321 16.88 -5.24 -37.35
CA LEU A 321 17.14 -4.19 -38.34
C LEU A 321 18.41 -4.57 -39.12
N ASP A 322 18.49 -4.13 -40.37
CA ASP A 322 19.53 -4.37 -41.40
C ASP A 322 19.23 -5.60 -42.28
N ASP A 323 19.23 -5.57 -43.62
CA ASP A 323 19.78 -4.61 -44.57
C ASP A 323 19.27 -4.93 -46.01
N VAL A 324 19.35 -3.94 -46.91
CA VAL A 324 19.44 -4.05 -48.39
C VAL A 324 18.30 -4.74 -49.18
N ILE A 325 17.52 -3.91 -49.87
CA ILE A 325 16.69 -4.29 -51.03
C ILE A 325 17.62 -4.54 -52.23
N SER A 326 17.65 -5.77 -52.75
CA SER A 326 18.02 -6.06 -54.14
C SER A 326 16.79 -6.49 -54.91
N MET A 327 16.51 -5.74 -55.98
CA MET A 327 15.49 -6.00 -56.99
C MET A 327 15.77 -7.31 -57.73
N THR A 328 14.75 -8.15 -57.93
CA THR A 328 14.54 -8.86 -59.20
C THR A 328 13.09 -9.32 -59.35
N THR A 329 12.59 -9.19 -60.57
CA THR A 329 11.20 -9.22 -61.02
C THR A 329 10.72 -10.63 -61.42
N GLU A 330 9.41 -10.88 -61.22
CA GLU A 330 8.45 -11.73 -62.01
C GLU A 330 8.42 -13.28 -61.85
N PRO A 331 7.30 -13.97 -62.20
CA PRO A 331 5.90 -13.70 -61.82
C PRO A 331 5.05 -14.96 -61.50
N ASN A 332 3.82 -14.70 -61.01
CA ASN A 332 2.59 -15.51 -61.12
C ASN A 332 2.43 -16.80 -60.27
N GLU A 333 1.51 -16.79 -59.32
CA GLU A 333 0.19 -17.44 -59.46
C GLU A 333 -0.71 -17.22 -58.23
N GLU A 334 -2.00 -17.18 -58.53
CA GLU A 334 -3.10 -16.65 -57.74
C GLU A 334 -3.39 -17.44 -56.46
N ARG A 335 -3.47 -16.75 -55.31
CA ARG A 335 -4.35 -17.21 -54.23
C ARG A 335 -4.94 -16.06 -53.44
N GLY A 336 -6.23 -15.86 -53.66
CA GLY A 336 -7.23 -15.31 -52.73
C GLY A 336 -6.76 -14.17 -51.83
N GLY A 337 -7.00 -12.95 -52.30
CA GLY A 337 -7.01 -11.78 -51.42
C GLY A 337 -8.05 -11.98 -50.32
N PHE A 338 -7.59 -12.32 -49.13
CA PHE A 338 -8.26 -11.88 -47.91
C PHE A 338 -7.86 -10.43 -47.71
N ASP A 339 -8.85 -9.55 -47.86
CA ASP A 339 -8.75 -8.12 -47.65
C ASP A 339 -8.24 -7.87 -46.22
N SER A 340 -6.92 -7.65 -46.10
CA SER A 340 -6.20 -7.33 -44.87
C SER A 340 -6.53 -5.90 -44.44
N LYS A 341 -7.80 -5.63 -44.09
CA LYS A 341 -8.25 -4.33 -43.59
C LYS A 341 -8.76 -4.35 -42.16
N TYR A 342 -8.83 -5.52 -41.53
CA TYR A 342 -9.08 -5.64 -40.10
C TYR A 342 -8.09 -6.63 -39.54
N ASN A 343 -6.97 -6.12 -39.05
CA ASN A 343 -6.07 -6.88 -38.19
C ASN A 343 -6.63 -6.75 -36.76
N PRO A 344 -7.39 -7.72 -36.21
CA PRO A 344 -7.87 -7.67 -34.82
C PRO A 344 -6.72 -7.82 -33.80
N ASN A 345 -5.47 -7.86 -34.26
CA ASN A 345 -4.27 -8.12 -33.46
C ASN A 345 -3.70 -6.98 -32.58
N PRO A 346 -4.06 -5.68 -32.66
CA PRO A 346 -3.46 -4.71 -31.74
C PRO A 346 -3.94 -4.93 -30.30
N CYS A 347 -5.23 -5.22 -30.10
CA CYS A 347 -5.79 -5.46 -28.76
C CYS A 347 -5.24 -6.74 -28.11
N LEU A 348 -4.93 -7.77 -28.91
CA LEU A 348 -4.35 -9.01 -28.38
C LEU A 348 -2.88 -8.85 -28.01
N ASN A 349 -2.11 -8.08 -28.78
CA ASN A 349 -0.73 -7.75 -28.44
C ASN A 349 -0.65 -6.85 -27.20
N GLU A 350 -1.55 -5.87 -27.07
CA GLU A 350 -1.67 -5.06 -25.86
C GLU A 350 -2.06 -5.90 -24.65
N LEU A 351 -3.00 -6.84 -24.80
CA LEU A 351 -3.39 -7.76 -23.72
C LEU A 351 -2.24 -8.71 -23.34
N ALA A 352 -1.47 -9.20 -24.31
CA ALA A 352 -0.30 -10.02 -24.06
C ALA A 352 0.77 -9.24 -23.28
N HIS A 353 1.02 -7.99 -23.68
CA HIS A 353 1.94 -7.08 -22.97
C HIS A 353 1.45 -6.76 -21.56
N LEU A 354 0.16 -6.44 -21.39
CA LEU A 354 -0.43 -6.22 -20.07
C LEU A 354 -0.30 -7.48 -19.19
N THR A 355 -0.48 -8.66 -19.78
CA THR A 355 -0.35 -9.93 -19.07
C THR A 355 1.08 -10.19 -18.62
N THR A 356 2.09 -9.83 -19.43
CA THR A 356 3.50 -9.95 -19.03
C THR A 356 3.85 -8.95 -17.92
N GLU A 357 3.35 -7.71 -18.00
CA GLU A 357 3.52 -6.71 -16.93
C GLU A 357 2.88 -7.16 -15.61
N ILE A 358 1.65 -7.69 -15.65
CA ILE A 358 0.97 -8.22 -14.47
C ILE A 358 1.78 -9.38 -13.87
N LYS A 359 2.28 -10.30 -14.70
CA LYS A 359 3.13 -11.41 -14.23
C LYS A 359 4.41 -10.91 -13.58
N GLN A 360 5.10 -9.94 -14.20
CA GLN A 360 6.29 -9.31 -13.64
C GLN A 360 5.97 -8.61 -12.30
N CYS A 361 4.85 -7.88 -12.23
CA CYS A 361 4.40 -7.22 -11.01
C CYS A 361 4.13 -8.23 -9.88
N ILE A 362 3.45 -9.35 -10.18
CA ILE A 362 3.21 -10.42 -9.21
C ILE A 362 4.52 -11.05 -8.73
N GLN A 363 5.45 -11.32 -9.64
CA GLN A 363 6.77 -11.85 -9.29
C GLN A 363 7.53 -10.86 -8.39
N HIS A 364 7.55 -9.59 -8.75
CA HIS A 364 8.22 -8.54 -7.98
C HIS A 364 7.60 -8.38 -6.60
N LYS A 365 6.26 -8.39 -6.51
CA LYS A 365 5.53 -8.40 -5.23
C LYS A 365 5.89 -9.62 -4.39
N SER A 366 5.93 -10.81 -4.98
CA SER A 366 6.28 -12.04 -4.27
C SER A 366 7.72 -12.02 -3.74
N TYR A 367 8.65 -11.47 -4.52
CA TYR A 367 10.04 -11.28 -4.12
C TYR A 367 10.15 -10.27 -2.97
N LEU A 368 9.47 -9.12 -3.07
CA LEU A 368 9.47 -8.11 -2.01
C LEU A 368 8.86 -8.64 -0.71
N ILE A 369 7.73 -9.36 -0.78
CA ILE A 369 7.11 -9.98 0.40
C ILE A 369 8.06 -11.01 1.01
N SER A 370 8.70 -11.85 0.20
CA SER A 370 9.64 -12.85 0.68
C SER A 370 10.89 -12.23 1.29
N SER A 371 11.43 -11.17 0.66
CA SER A 371 12.59 -10.43 1.16
C SER A 371 12.25 -9.71 2.46
N LEU A 372 11.11 -9.01 2.52
CA LEU A 372 10.62 -8.35 3.73
C LEU A 372 10.34 -9.35 4.84
N GLY A 373 9.77 -10.51 4.54
CA GLY A 373 9.59 -11.60 5.48
C GLY A 373 10.92 -12.09 6.05
N LYS A 374 11.93 -12.31 5.20
CA LYS A 374 13.28 -12.69 5.64
C LYS A 374 13.94 -11.62 6.52
N GLN A 375 13.83 -10.35 6.15
CA GLN A 375 14.36 -9.23 6.94
C GLN A 375 13.64 -9.12 8.29
N HIS A 376 12.32 -9.27 8.31
CA HIS A 376 11.53 -9.28 9.53
C HIS A 376 11.92 -10.43 10.46
N GLU A 377 12.05 -11.65 9.94
CA GLU A 377 12.53 -12.79 10.73
C GLU A 377 13.95 -12.58 11.25
N GLN A 378 14.85 -12.01 10.42
CA GLN A 378 16.21 -11.72 10.85
C GLN A 378 16.24 -10.70 11.98
N THR A 379 15.51 -9.59 11.84
CA THR A 379 15.41 -8.57 12.90
C THR A 379 14.81 -9.13 14.18
N VAL A 380 13.78 -9.97 14.11
CA VAL A 380 13.25 -10.69 15.28
C VAL A 380 14.33 -11.52 15.96
N ARG A 381 15.09 -12.33 15.20
CA ARG A 381 16.18 -13.15 15.76
C ARG A 381 17.27 -12.28 16.40
N ASP A 382 17.61 -11.16 15.77
CA ASP A 382 18.60 -10.23 16.30
C ASP A 382 18.10 -9.59 17.60
N PHE A 383 16.82 -9.23 17.69
CA PHE A 383 16.21 -8.75 18.94
C PHE A 383 16.18 -9.82 20.04
N GLU A 384 15.88 -11.07 19.69
CA GLU A 384 15.89 -12.19 20.65
C GLU A 384 17.32 -12.45 21.16
N ARG A 385 18.32 -12.40 20.27
CA ARG A 385 19.73 -12.50 20.65
C ARG A 385 20.16 -11.35 21.55
N LEU A 386 19.85 -10.11 21.18
CA LEU A 386 20.11 -8.93 22.01
C LEU A 386 19.40 -9.05 23.37
N ALA A 387 18.21 -9.62 23.41
CA ALA A 387 17.48 -9.86 24.65
C ALA A 387 18.14 -10.93 25.54
N GLN A 388 18.71 -11.98 24.95
CA GLN A 388 19.48 -12.99 25.68
C GLN A 388 20.80 -12.43 26.21
N GLU A 389 21.45 -11.52 25.47
CA GLU A 389 22.69 -10.87 25.86
C GLU A 389 22.49 -9.73 26.88
N SER A 390 21.26 -9.26 27.11
CA SER A 390 21.02 -8.08 27.94
C SER A 390 20.78 -8.37 29.42
N HIS A 391 21.71 -7.90 30.25
CA HIS A 391 21.56 -7.99 31.70
C HIS A 391 20.38 -7.16 32.24
N LEU A 392 19.94 -6.14 31.51
CA LEU A 392 18.84 -5.25 31.88
C LEU A 392 17.47 -5.96 31.87
N LEU A 393 17.23 -6.82 30.87
CA LEU A 393 15.98 -7.58 30.79
C LEU A 393 15.95 -8.72 31.82
N LEU A 394 17.10 -9.29 32.18
CA LEU A 394 17.21 -10.29 33.23
C LEU A 394 16.93 -9.68 34.61
N SER A 395 17.44 -8.46 34.89
CA SER A 395 17.23 -7.79 36.17
C SER A 395 15.82 -7.22 36.33
N HIS A 396 15.16 -6.82 35.24
CA HIS A 396 13.81 -6.27 35.24
C HIS A 396 12.87 -7.01 34.26
N PRO A 397 12.43 -8.23 34.61
CA PRO A 397 11.54 -9.01 33.76
C PRO A 397 10.18 -8.33 33.62
N ASN A 398 9.70 -8.19 32.38
CA ASN A 398 8.39 -7.62 32.09
C ASN A 398 7.26 -8.56 32.60
N PRO A 399 6.27 -8.09 33.37
CA PRO A 399 5.11 -8.89 33.78
C PRO A 399 4.30 -9.45 32.60
N LEU A 400 4.30 -8.77 31.43
CA LEU A 400 3.59 -9.22 30.23
C LEU A 400 4.18 -10.50 29.60
N SER A 401 5.46 -10.80 29.86
CA SER A 401 6.10 -12.04 29.37
C SER A 401 5.74 -13.26 30.21
N LYS A 402 5.28 -13.09 31.46
CA LYS A 402 4.85 -14.19 32.32
C LYS A 402 3.53 -14.80 31.86
N THR A 403 2.61 -14.00 31.31
CA THR A 403 1.33 -14.46 30.77
C THR A 403 1.49 -15.43 29.59
N GLN A 404 2.61 -15.38 28.88
CA GLN A 404 2.90 -16.30 27.79
C GLN A 404 3.56 -17.61 28.27
N ARG A 405 4.32 -17.58 29.38
CA ARG A 405 4.87 -18.80 30.00
C ARG A 405 3.84 -19.55 30.84
N ASP A 406 2.91 -18.87 31.48
CA ASP A 406 1.82 -19.49 32.25
C ASP A 406 0.78 -20.17 31.34
N ARG A 407 0.68 -19.73 30.08
CA ARG A 407 -0.08 -20.43 29.03
C ARG A 407 0.57 -21.71 28.52
N LEU A 408 1.80 -22.04 28.95
CA LEU A 408 2.45 -23.29 28.58
C LEU A 408 1.96 -24.49 29.42
N ASP A 409 1.31 -24.24 30.56
CA ASP A 409 0.79 -25.26 31.48
C ASP A 409 -0.72 -25.51 31.36
N HIS A 410 -1.40 -24.80 30.46
CA HIS A 410 -2.80 -25.07 30.14
C HIS A 410 -2.92 -25.75 28.77
N GLN A 411 -3.60 -26.89 28.82
CA GLN A 411 -3.74 -27.92 27.80
C GLN A 411 -4.62 -27.46 26.63
N ASP A 412 -4.42 -26.24 26.15
CA ASP A 412 -5.19 -25.67 25.07
C ASP A 412 -4.56 -26.00 23.70
N SER A 413 -5.49 -26.43 22.85
CA SER A 413 -5.43 -26.77 21.43
C SER A 413 -4.14 -26.37 20.69
N PHE A 414 -3.49 -27.37 20.10
CA PHE A 414 -2.40 -27.25 19.13
C PHE A 414 -2.69 -26.23 18.00
N VAL A 415 -3.96 -26.01 17.67
CA VAL A 415 -4.41 -25.03 16.66
C VAL A 415 -4.26 -23.58 17.17
N ALA A 416 -4.48 -23.32 18.45
CA ALA A 416 -4.25 -22.00 19.06
C ALA A 416 -2.75 -21.66 19.18
N ARG A 417 -1.89 -22.69 19.34
CA ARG A 417 -0.43 -22.55 19.33
C ARG A 417 0.13 -22.20 17.94
N LEU A 418 -0.48 -22.67 16.86
CA LEU A 418 -0.06 -22.31 15.50
C LEU A 418 -0.51 -20.90 15.11
N SER A 419 -1.70 -20.47 15.54
CA SER A 419 -2.22 -19.12 15.27
C SER A 419 -1.54 -18.02 16.09
N SER A 420 -1.05 -18.32 17.30
CA SER A 420 -0.30 -17.36 18.14
C SER A 420 1.22 -17.38 17.95
N ARG A 421 1.75 -18.39 17.24
CA ARG A 421 3.15 -18.44 16.77
C ARG A 421 3.37 -17.66 15.47
N GLY A 422 2.31 -17.04 14.95
CA GLY A 422 2.36 -16.17 13.79
C GLY A 422 2.85 -14.78 14.16
N LYS A 423 4.18 -14.65 14.28
CA LYS A 423 4.97 -13.39 14.40
C LYS A 423 5.06 -12.85 15.83
N PRO A 424 6.22 -12.94 16.49
CA PRO A 424 6.51 -12.06 17.61
C PRO A 424 6.54 -10.63 17.06
N ASP A 425 5.58 -9.80 17.47
CA ASP A 425 5.60 -8.40 17.09
C ASP A 425 6.88 -7.75 17.65
N LEU A 426 7.66 -7.09 16.79
CA LEU A 426 8.82 -6.29 17.22
C LEU A 426 8.41 -5.27 18.28
N SER A 427 7.15 -4.81 18.24
CA SER A 427 6.59 -3.91 19.24
C SER A 427 6.56 -4.54 20.64
N PHE A 428 6.29 -5.85 20.77
CA PHE A 428 6.32 -6.55 22.04
C PHE A 428 7.73 -6.61 22.62
N HIS A 429 8.72 -6.91 21.77
CA HIS A 429 10.12 -6.91 22.18
C HIS A 429 10.54 -5.50 22.63
N ALA A 430 10.25 -4.47 21.84
CA ALA A 430 10.54 -3.09 22.18
C ALA A 430 9.86 -2.65 23.48
N GLN A 431 8.61 -3.04 23.73
CA GLN A 431 7.90 -2.74 24.97
C GLN A 431 8.57 -3.38 26.20
N ALA A 432 9.09 -4.60 26.08
CA ALA A 432 9.84 -5.24 27.16
C ALA A 432 11.10 -4.45 27.53
N TRP A 433 11.84 -3.96 26.54
CA TRP A 433 13.00 -3.10 26.75
C TRP A 433 12.65 -1.75 27.37
N VAL A 434 11.58 -1.10 26.92
CA VAL A 434 11.10 0.16 27.50
C VAL A 434 10.68 -0.01 28.96
N HIS A 435 9.99 -1.11 29.27
CA HIS A 435 9.62 -1.44 30.64
C HIS A 435 10.86 -1.65 31.51
N ALA A 436 11.80 -2.49 31.07
CA ALA A 436 13.01 -2.77 31.83
C ALA A 436 13.87 -1.52 32.05
N ALA A 437 13.99 -0.65 31.04
CA ALA A 437 14.69 0.63 31.17
C ALA A 437 13.99 1.57 32.17
N ARG A 438 12.66 1.65 32.16
CA ARG A 438 11.89 2.44 33.12
C ARG A 438 12.03 1.89 34.54
N SER A 439 11.96 0.57 34.71
CA SER A 439 12.16 -0.09 36.00
C SER A 439 13.56 0.14 36.54
N ALA A 440 14.61 -0.02 35.72
CA ALA A 440 15.98 0.24 36.13
C ALA A 440 16.20 1.71 36.51
N SER A 441 15.65 2.64 35.73
CA SER A 441 15.70 4.07 36.07
C SER A 441 15.04 4.32 37.43
N HIS A 442 13.89 3.70 37.69
CA HIS A 442 13.18 3.85 38.96
C HIS A 442 13.99 3.30 40.13
N THR A 443 14.55 2.09 40.02
CA THR A 443 15.38 1.50 41.09
C THR A 443 16.64 2.32 41.35
N ILE A 444 17.29 2.85 40.31
CA ILE A 444 18.45 3.72 40.50
C ILE A 444 18.03 5.00 41.21
N THR A 445 16.93 5.65 40.80
CA THR A 445 16.44 6.84 41.51
C THR A 445 16.07 6.57 42.95
N GLU A 446 15.47 5.41 43.24
CA GLU A 446 15.09 5.00 44.60
C GLU A 446 16.34 4.80 45.47
N THR A 447 17.35 4.07 44.98
CA THR A 447 18.61 3.89 45.72
C THR A 447 19.37 5.19 45.94
N VAL A 448 19.32 6.13 44.99
CA VAL A 448 19.93 7.47 45.15
C VAL A 448 19.19 8.26 46.23
N VAL A 449 17.86 8.23 46.24
CA VAL A 449 17.04 8.88 47.28
C VAL A 449 17.32 8.26 48.64
N GLU A 450 17.33 6.94 48.75
CA GLU A 450 17.65 6.22 50.00
C GLU A 450 19.06 6.59 50.51
N ASN A 451 20.05 6.66 49.62
CA ASN A 451 21.40 7.08 49.99
C ASN A 451 21.47 8.54 50.45
N ILE A 452 20.67 9.44 49.86
CA ILE A 452 20.57 10.83 50.29
C ILE A 452 19.90 10.91 51.67
N GLU A 453 18.84 10.15 51.91
CA GLU A 453 18.16 10.09 53.21
C GLU A 453 19.09 9.51 54.30
N ASN A 454 19.81 8.43 53.99
CA ASN A 454 20.84 7.86 54.86
C ASN A 454 21.98 8.84 55.13
N GLY A 455 22.39 9.62 54.13
CA GLY A 455 23.38 10.68 54.27
C GLY A 455 22.90 11.82 55.18
N LEU A 456 21.64 12.25 55.01
CA LEU A 456 21.02 13.29 55.83
C LEU A 456 20.84 12.86 57.28
N THR A 457 20.37 11.63 57.51
CA THR A 457 20.24 11.07 58.87
C THR A 457 21.61 10.89 59.53
N SER A 458 22.62 10.42 58.80
CA SER A 458 24.00 10.33 59.30
C SER A 458 24.58 11.71 59.65
N ALA A 459 24.33 12.73 58.81
CA ALA A 459 24.75 14.10 59.09
C ALA A 459 24.02 14.69 60.30
N ALA A 460 22.71 14.44 60.44
CA ALA A 460 21.94 14.86 61.60
C ALA A 460 22.43 14.19 62.89
N ASN A 461 22.75 12.89 62.82
CA ASN A 461 23.35 12.16 63.94
C ASN A 461 24.71 12.73 64.33
N ALA A 462 25.59 13.01 63.36
CA ALA A 462 26.88 13.64 63.61
C ALA A 462 26.72 15.04 64.23
N LEU A 463 25.77 15.85 63.77
CA LEU A 463 25.46 17.15 64.39
C LEU A 463 24.94 17.00 65.82
N HIS A 464 24.11 15.99 66.08
CA HIS A 464 23.63 15.67 67.43
C HIS A 464 24.78 15.23 68.35
N GLU A 465 25.69 14.39 67.86
CA GLU A 465 26.92 14.01 68.59
C GLU A 465 27.82 15.21 68.88
N ILE A 466 28.03 16.11 67.90
CA ILE A 466 28.78 17.35 68.10
C ILE A 466 28.11 18.23 69.15
N LYS A 467 26.78 18.36 69.14
CA LYS A 467 26.03 19.10 70.16
C LYS A 467 26.19 18.46 71.55
N ASN A 468 26.18 17.14 71.65
CA ASN A 468 26.42 16.41 72.90
C ASN A 468 27.86 16.59 73.40
N LEU A 469 28.85 16.58 72.50
CA LEU A 469 30.23 16.89 72.86
C LEU A 469 30.35 18.35 73.32
N LYS A 470 29.67 19.28 72.66
CA LYS A 470 29.64 20.70 73.04
C LYS A 470 29.06 20.90 74.45
N SER A 471 28.01 20.16 74.81
CA SER A 471 27.45 20.19 76.16
C SER A 471 28.38 19.55 77.19
N LEU A 472 29.06 18.44 76.85
CA LEU A 472 30.04 17.78 77.72
C LEU A 472 31.29 18.66 77.97
N VAL A 473 31.73 19.42 76.97
CA VAL A 473 32.84 20.38 77.06
C VAL A 473 32.41 21.69 77.75
N GLY A 474 31.10 21.88 78.01
CA GLY A 474 30.58 23.01 78.79
C GLY A 474 30.50 24.35 78.03
N ILE A 475 30.48 24.31 76.69
CA ILE A 475 30.47 25.52 75.84
C ILE A 475 29.08 26.15 75.73
N ASP A 476 28.01 25.44 76.10
CA ASP A 476 26.63 25.96 76.07
C ASP A 476 26.23 26.79 77.32
N SER A 477 27.17 27.14 78.21
CA SER A 477 26.89 28.03 79.33
C SER A 477 26.95 29.52 78.93
N GLU A 478 26.14 29.93 77.94
CA GLU A 478 25.73 31.33 77.87
C GLU A 478 24.64 31.58 78.94
N HIS A 479 25.16 31.85 80.14
CA HIS A 479 24.55 32.61 81.23
C HIS A 479 23.19 32.14 81.76
N LYS A 480 23.25 31.33 82.84
CA LYS A 480 22.70 31.71 84.15
C LYS A 480 23.13 30.71 85.24
N ASP A 481 23.45 31.30 86.38
CA ASP A 481 23.72 30.71 87.70
C ASP A 481 25.15 30.25 88.02
N ASN A 482 25.81 31.14 88.78
CA ASN A 482 26.91 30.89 89.68
C ASN A 482 26.67 29.62 90.53
N LYS A 483 27.29 28.51 90.15
CA LYS A 483 27.80 27.52 91.12
C LYS A 483 28.81 26.59 90.45
N VAL A 484 30.07 26.81 90.81
CA VAL A 484 31.18 25.85 90.82
C VAL A 484 31.33 25.04 89.52
N ARG A 485 32.03 25.63 88.55
CA ARG A 485 32.83 24.86 87.59
C ARG A 485 33.84 24.04 88.39
N ARG A 486 33.51 22.78 88.70
CA ARG A 486 34.51 21.80 89.09
C ARG A 486 35.15 21.32 87.80
N ASP A 487 36.39 21.72 87.60
CA ASP A 487 37.20 21.29 86.47
C ASP A 487 37.40 19.77 86.59
N ILE A 488 37.04 19.01 85.56
CA ILE A 488 37.15 17.54 85.57
C ILE A 488 38.62 17.11 85.71
N TRP A 489 39.55 18.00 85.37
CA TRP A 489 41.00 17.85 85.51
C TRP A 489 41.54 18.07 86.94
N GLU A 490 40.78 18.70 87.85
CA GLU A 490 41.20 18.84 89.25
C GLU A 490 41.18 17.48 89.99
N GLY A 491 40.30 16.56 89.60
CA GLY A 491 40.21 15.22 90.19
C GLY A 491 41.36 14.29 89.83
N LEU A 492 42.05 14.52 88.69
CA LEU A 492 43.18 13.69 88.27
C LEU A 492 44.49 14.13 88.95
N ASN A 493 44.64 15.43 89.22
CA ASN A 493 45.82 15.98 89.90
C ASN A 493 45.89 15.60 91.39
N GLY A 494 44.75 15.31 92.02
CA GLY A 494 44.70 14.83 93.41
C GLY A 494 45.34 13.44 93.61
N ASN A 495 45.21 12.53 92.63
CA ASN A 495 45.78 11.17 92.74
C ASN A 495 47.25 11.08 92.30
N LEU A 496 47.75 12.04 91.53
CA LEU A 496 49.17 12.13 91.18
C LEU A 496 50.03 12.73 92.32
N GLY A 497 49.41 13.49 93.24
CA GLY A 497 50.07 13.96 94.46
C GLY A 497 50.39 12.83 95.44
N ALA A 498 49.48 11.85 95.59
CA ALA A 498 49.67 10.70 96.49
C ALA A 498 50.83 9.77 96.04
N ILE A 499 51.14 9.72 94.74
CA ILE A 499 52.26 8.92 94.22
C ILE A 499 53.60 9.61 94.51
N LYS A 500 53.63 10.94 94.61
CA LYS A 500 54.86 11.69 94.93
C LYS A 500 55.24 11.61 96.41
N GLU A 501 54.25 11.42 97.30
CA GLU A 501 54.49 11.24 98.73
C GLU A 501 55.06 9.84 99.05
N ILE A 502 54.64 8.80 98.31
CA ILE A 502 55.19 7.43 98.46
C ILE A 502 56.64 7.32 97.92
N ILE A 503 57.02 8.14 96.94
CA ILE A 503 58.37 8.13 96.36
C ILE A 503 59.34 9.03 97.18
N GLY A 504 58.83 9.87 98.09
CA GLY A 504 59.63 10.71 98.99
C GLY A 504 60.18 10.02 100.24
N GLU A 505 59.69 8.82 100.59
CA GLU A 505 60.13 8.05 101.78
C GLU A 505 61.20 6.98 101.47
N ILE A 506 61.76 6.93 100.26
CA ILE A 506 62.85 6.00 99.88
C ILE A 506 64.12 6.76 99.48
N ASN A 507 64.56 7.72 100.29
CA ASN A 507 65.97 8.18 100.28
C ASN A 507 66.42 8.61 101.67
#